data_AF-A0A950MXR7-F1
#
_entry.id   AF-A0A950MXR7-F1
#
_cell.length_a   1.000
_cell.length_b   1.000
_cell.length_c   1.000
_cell.angle_alpha   90.00
_cell.angle_beta   90.00
_cell.angle_gamma   90.00
#
_symmetry.space_group_name_H-M   'P 1'
#
loop_
_entity.id
_entity.type
_entity.pdbx_description
1 polymer ?
#
loop_
_entity_poly.entity_id
_entity_poly.type
_entity_poly.pdbx_seq_one_letter_code
_entity_poly.pdbx_strand_id
1 'polypeptide(L)'
;MTYKAQLAAGLALAAAMVLPGLPAQALSGTQQEQAACRPDVTKHCKGIQGDDENAFVACLVSHAPQLSQRCRKVLEEHGKLPPR
;
A
#
# COMPACT_ATOMS: atom_id res chain seq x y z
N MET A 1 13.17 25.08 -52.88
CA MET A 1 12.07 24.64 -53.76
C MET A 1 11.05 23.93 -52.88
N THR A 2 10.27 24.66 -52.07
CA THR A 2 9.02 25.35 -52.43
C THR A 2 7.86 24.37 -52.66
N TYR A 3 7.15 23.99 -51.59
CA TYR A 3 5.71 23.79 -51.66
C TYR A 3 5.05 24.74 -50.66
N LYS A 4 4.48 25.77 -51.25
CA LYS A 4 3.75 26.87 -50.63
C LYS A 4 2.45 26.38 -50.00
N ALA A 5 1.93 27.25 -49.12
CA ALA A 5 0.55 27.36 -48.64
C ALA A 5 0.19 26.29 -47.59
N GLN A 6 0.33 26.53 -46.28
CA GLN A 6 -0.51 27.45 -45.49
C GLN A 6 -1.96 27.50 -45.96
N LEU A 7 -2.88 26.99 -45.13
CA LEU A 7 -4.22 27.53 -44.85
C LEU A 7 -4.94 26.54 -43.91
N ALA A 8 -5.05 26.90 -42.63
CA ALA A 8 -6.27 26.71 -41.82
C ALA A 8 -5.92 27.08 -40.36
N ALA A 9 -6.31 28.29 -39.99
CA ALA A 9 -6.43 28.72 -38.62
C ALA A 9 -7.37 27.74 -37.87
N GLY A 10 -6.79 26.89 -37.04
CA GLY A 10 -7.49 26.11 -36.04
C GLY A 10 -6.90 26.44 -34.68
N LEU A 11 -7.47 27.43 -34.00
CA LEU A 11 -7.24 27.66 -32.57
C LEU A 11 -7.86 26.48 -31.79
N ALA A 12 -7.16 25.36 -31.75
CA ALA A 12 -7.48 24.27 -30.85
C ALA A 12 -6.56 24.40 -29.63
N LEU A 13 -7.06 25.09 -28.58
CA LEU A 13 -6.52 24.98 -27.24
C LEU A 13 -6.69 23.53 -26.76
N ALA A 14 -5.72 22.66 -27.04
CA ALA A 14 -5.59 21.39 -26.35
C ALA A 14 -4.80 21.64 -25.07
N ALA A 15 -5.52 21.99 -23.99
CA ALA A 15 -4.98 22.06 -22.66
C ALA A 15 -4.48 20.66 -22.24
N ALA A 16 -3.17 20.44 -22.32
CA ALA A 16 -2.52 19.29 -21.73
C ALA A 16 -2.51 19.44 -20.20
N MET A 17 -3.62 19.10 -19.56
CA MET A 17 -3.66 18.93 -18.10
C MET A 17 -3.19 17.51 -17.78
N VAL A 18 -1.89 17.38 -17.52
CA VAL A 18 -1.30 16.18 -16.92
C VAL A 18 -1.79 16.13 -15.47
N LEU A 19 -2.68 15.19 -15.13
CA LEU A 19 -3.03 14.92 -13.73
C LEU A 19 -1.80 14.36 -13.01
N PRO A 20 -1.34 14.95 -11.89
CA PRO A 20 -0.36 14.29 -11.03
C PRO A 20 -1.02 13.07 -10.40
N GLY A 21 -0.45 11.89 -10.64
CA GLY A 21 -0.92 10.64 -10.05
C GLY A 21 -0.89 10.69 -8.52
N LEU A 22 -1.98 10.26 -7.90
CA LEU A 22 -2.09 10.06 -6.45
C LEU A 22 -1.02 9.06 -6.00
N PRO A 23 -0.29 9.30 -4.89
CA PRO A 23 0.63 8.31 -4.35
C PRO A 23 -0.15 7.06 -3.98
N ALA A 24 0.12 5.97 -4.68
CA ALA A 24 -0.32 4.64 -4.31
C ALA A 24 0.23 4.35 -2.91
N GLN A 25 -0.65 4.41 -1.92
CA GLN A 25 -0.34 4.03 -0.55
C GLN A 25 -0.06 2.54 -0.58
N ALA A 26 1.23 2.19 -0.57
CA ALA A 26 1.67 0.80 -0.48
C ALA A 26 0.96 0.17 0.73
N LEU A 27 0.28 -0.94 0.50
CA LEU A 27 -0.54 -1.71 1.44
C LEU A 27 0.26 -2.37 2.58
N SER A 28 1.52 -1.98 2.74
CA SER A 28 2.47 -2.52 3.69
C SER A 28 2.60 -1.49 4.81
N GLY A 29 1.99 -1.77 5.96
CA GLY A 29 1.82 -0.84 7.09
C GLY A 29 3.07 -0.02 7.42
N THR A 30 2.87 1.15 8.00
CA THR A 30 3.90 2.10 8.42
C THR A 30 4.97 1.44 9.29
N GLN A 31 6.17 2.01 9.32
CA GLN A 31 7.25 1.57 10.21
C GLN A 31 6.80 1.46 11.68
N GLN A 32 5.87 2.33 12.11
CA GLN A 32 5.32 2.30 13.46
C GLN A 32 4.42 1.08 13.70
N GLU A 33 3.58 0.74 12.72
CA GLU A 33 2.71 -0.43 12.75
C GLU A 33 3.52 -1.73 12.72
N GLN A 34 4.55 -1.78 11.87
CA GLN A 34 5.49 -2.91 11.85
C GLN A 34 6.22 -3.05 13.19
N ALA A 35 6.67 -1.95 13.81
CA ALA A 35 7.29 -1.98 15.12
C ALA A 35 6.35 -2.46 16.23
N ALA A 36 5.06 -2.13 16.14
CA ALA A 36 4.03 -2.61 17.07
C ALA A 36 3.81 -4.14 16.95
N CYS A 37 3.88 -4.69 15.74
CA CYS A 37 3.72 -6.12 15.47
C CYS A 37 5.01 -6.95 15.54
N ARG A 38 6.19 -6.32 15.49
CA ARG A 38 7.51 -6.98 15.54
C ARG A 38 7.67 -8.00 16.68
N PRO A 39 7.28 -7.73 17.95
CA PRO A 39 7.40 -8.74 19.00
C PRO A 39 6.49 -9.95 18.78
N ASP A 40 5.29 -9.75 18.23
CA ASP A 40 4.35 -10.83 17.91
C ASP A 40 4.83 -11.67 16.72
N VAL A 41 5.36 -11.03 15.68
CA VAL A 41 6.01 -11.70 14.54
C VAL A 41 7.19 -12.55 15.03
N THR A 42 8.02 -11.99 15.89
CA THR A 42 9.19 -12.70 16.44
C THR A 42 8.77 -13.83 17.39
N LYS A 43 7.56 -13.83 17.95
CA LYS A 43 7.10 -14.88 18.86
C LYS A 43 6.38 -16.00 18.12
N HIS A 44 5.49 -15.64 17.21
CA HIS A 44 4.54 -16.53 16.56
C HIS A 44 4.95 -16.91 15.13
N CYS A 45 5.69 -16.04 14.43
CA CYS A 45 5.96 -16.14 13.00
C CYS A 45 7.44 -16.30 12.64
N LYS A 46 8.27 -16.82 13.56
CA LYS A 46 9.73 -16.96 13.39
C LYS A 46 10.19 -17.73 12.14
N GLY A 47 9.33 -18.61 11.61
CA GLY A 47 9.63 -19.47 10.45
C GLY A 47 9.27 -18.85 9.09
N ILE A 48 8.61 -17.70 9.07
CA ILE A 48 8.22 -17.03 7.83
C ILE A 48 9.47 -16.39 7.19
N GLN A 49 9.79 -16.78 5.96
CA GLN A 49 10.77 -16.07 5.14
C GLN A 49 10.08 -14.89 4.45
N GLY A 50 10.71 -13.73 4.51
CA GLY A 50 10.14 -12.45 4.07
C GLY A 50 10.12 -12.22 2.55
N ASP A 51 10.06 -13.29 1.76
CA ASP A 51 9.92 -13.20 0.30
C ASP A 51 8.50 -12.78 -0.09
N ASP A 52 7.51 -13.18 0.70
CA ASP A 52 6.11 -12.79 0.54
C ASP A 52 5.79 -11.53 1.35
N GLU A 53 5.41 -10.44 0.68
CA GLU A 53 5.02 -9.16 1.34
C GLU A 53 3.93 -9.35 2.40
N ASN A 54 3.06 -10.36 2.24
CA ASN A 54 1.91 -10.59 3.11
C ASN A 54 2.05 -11.81 4.03
N ALA A 55 3.13 -12.60 3.97
CA ALA A 55 3.23 -13.82 4.78
C ALA A 55 3.26 -13.54 6.28
N PHE A 56 3.87 -12.42 6.68
CA PHE A 56 3.82 -11.96 8.06
C PHE A 56 2.41 -11.58 8.51
N VAL A 57 1.66 -10.87 7.67
CA VAL A 57 0.27 -10.48 7.98
C VAL A 57 -0.62 -11.72 8.09
N ALA A 58 -0.50 -12.66 7.16
CA ALA A 58 -1.25 -13.92 7.19
C ALA A 58 -0.96 -14.74 8.45
N CYS A 59 0.31 -14.85 8.83
CA CYS A 59 0.70 -15.53 10.06
C CYS A 59 0.11 -14.83 11.31
N LEU A 60 0.21 -13.50 11.39
CA LEU A 60 -0.36 -12.76 12.51
C LEU A 60 -1.88 -12.95 12.61
N VAL A 61 -2.60 -12.90 11.49
CA VAL A 61 -4.06 -13.13 11.43
C VAL A 61 -4.41 -14.54 11.92
N SER A 62 -3.62 -15.56 11.57
CA SER A 62 -3.81 -16.92 12.09
C SER A 62 -3.60 -17.01 13.61
N HIS A 63 -2.69 -16.20 14.16
CA HIS A 63 -2.41 -16.11 15.58
C HIS A 63 -3.16 -14.99 16.31
N ALA A 64 -4.17 -14.39 15.66
CA ALA A 64 -4.94 -13.27 16.18
C ALA A 64 -5.25 -13.35 17.69
N PRO A 65 -5.82 -14.45 18.24
CA PRO A 65 -6.19 -14.49 19.65
C PRO A 65 -5.00 -14.31 20.62
N GLN A 66 -3.78 -14.60 20.17
CA GLN A 66 -2.54 -14.59 20.94
C GLN A 66 -1.66 -13.36 20.68
N LEU A 67 -2.11 -12.44 19.81
CA LEU A 67 -1.39 -11.20 19.53
C LEU A 67 -1.52 -10.21 20.69
N SER A 68 -0.51 -9.35 20.83
CA SER A 68 -0.60 -8.17 21.69
C SER A 68 -1.74 -7.24 21.24
N GLN A 69 -2.30 -6.48 22.20
CA GLN A 69 -3.37 -5.50 21.90
C GLN A 69 -2.94 -4.47 20.86
N ARG A 70 -1.65 -4.07 20.86
CA ARG A 70 -1.12 -3.09 19.92
C ARG A 70 -1.11 -3.62 18.49
N CYS A 71 -0.57 -4.83 18.27
CA CYS A 71 -0.53 -5.43 16.94
C CYS A 71 -1.94 -5.77 16.44
N ARG A 72 -2.82 -6.25 17.32
CA ARG A 72 -4.22 -6.49 17.01
C ARG A 72 -4.93 -5.23 16.51
N LYS A 73 -4.76 -4.09 17.21
CA LYS A 73 -5.41 -2.82 16.83
C LYS A 73 -4.99 -2.40 15.42
N VAL A 74 -3.71 -2.53 15.09
CA VAL A 74 -3.20 -2.28 13.74
C VAL A 74 -3.92 -3.18 12.72
N LEU A 75 -4.00 -4.48 12.98
CA LEU A 75 -4.69 -5.39 12.06
C LEU A 75 -6.19 -5.11 11.94
N GLU A 76 -6.85 -4.65 13.01
CA GLU A 76 -8.25 -4.22 13.01
C GLU A 76 -8.45 -2.92 12.21
N GLU A 77 -7.57 -1.93 12.39
CA GLU A 77 -7.56 -0.66 11.63
C GLU A 77 -7.36 -0.88 10.13
N HIS A 78 -6.59 -1.90 9.77
CA HIS A 78 -6.36 -2.33 8.38
C HIS A 78 -7.39 -3.35 7.87
N GLY A 79 -8.44 -3.65 8.64
CA GLY A 79 -9.50 -4.59 8.25
C GLY A 79 -9.05 -6.04 8.07
N LYS A 80 -7.90 -6.42 8.65
CA LYS A 80 -7.35 -7.79 8.62
C LYS A 80 -7.92 -8.67 9.72
N LEU A 81 -8.48 -8.08 10.78
CA LEU A 81 -9.17 -8.77 11.86
C LEU A 81 -10.50 -8.09 12.20
N PRO A 82 -11.51 -8.86 12.63
CA PRO A 82 -12.72 -8.28 13.20
C PRO A 82 -12.39 -7.60 14.55
N PRO A 83 -13.05 -6.47 14.86
CA PRO A 83 -12.95 -5.87 16.18
C PRO A 83 -13.47 -6.86 17.23
N ARG A 84 -12.80 -6.91 18.38
CA ARG A 84 -13.22 -7.73 19.52
C ARG A 84 -14.42 -7.16 20.26
#